data_AF-A0A6G3MME9-F1
#
_entry.id   AF-A0A6G3MME9-F1
#
_cell.length_a   1.000
_cell.length_b   1.000
_cell.length_c   1.000
_cell.angle_alpha   90.00
_cell.angle_beta   90.00
_cell.angle_gamma   90.00
#
_symmetry.space_group_name_H-M   'P 1'
#
loop_
_entity.id
_entity.type
_entity.pdbx_description
1 polymer ?
#
loop_
_entity_poly.entity_id
_entity_poly.type
_entity_poly.pdbx_seq_one_letter_code
_entity_poly.pdbx_strand_id
1 'polypeptide(L)'
;ERVQSYISNFLEGDADSAKAGIGKWASLIRVFDPIKRETLDLHEFAQDEGLHCMTLGRFTNRLVDHCLIVGTSSGLILNPRVSKGGAFYTFVIQFFQDGNVRLQIMHRTPLDEVPGAVLAFHGRVVAGVGNLLRIYDLGKQKLLKKCENKRI
;
A
#
# COMPACT_ATOMS: atom_id res chain seq x y z
N GLU A 1 -20.07 9.21 2.73
CA GLU A 1 -20.82 8.52 3.80
C GLU A 1 -19.96 7.49 4.57
N ARG A 2 -19.39 6.44 3.96
CA ARG A 2 -18.63 5.38 4.70
C ARG A 2 -17.37 5.85 5.44
N VAL A 3 -16.65 6.84 4.91
CA VAL A 3 -15.44 7.40 5.55
C VAL A 3 -15.80 8.25 6.77
N GLN A 4 -16.84 9.08 6.65
CA GLN A 4 -17.37 9.89 7.75
C GLN A 4 -17.93 8.99 8.85
N SER A 5 -18.63 7.90 8.51
CA SER A 5 -19.09 6.93 9.50
C SER A 5 -17.96 6.16 10.17
N TYR A 6 -16.86 5.85 9.46
CA TYR A 6 -15.70 5.21 10.09
C TYR A 6 -14.99 6.16 11.05
N ILE A 7 -14.82 7.43 10.66
CA ILE A 7 -14.19 8.45 11.51
C ILE A 7 -15.08 8.75 12.73
N SER A 8 -16.40 8.90 12.55
CA SER A 8 -17.33 9.10 13.68
C SER A 8 -17.32 7.89 14.60
N ASN A 9 -17.42 6.66 14.07
CA ASN A 9 -17.39 5.44 14.88
C ASN A 9 -16.04 5.22 15.59
N PHE A 10 -14.93 5.68 15.01
CA PHE A 10 -13.61 5.57 15.63
C PHE A 10 -13.35 6.64 16.69
N LEU A 11 -13.92 7.84 16.54
CA LEU A 11 -13.70 8.97 17.46
C LEU A 11 -14.79 9.10 18.54
N GLU A 12 -16.02 8.65 18.29
CA GLU A 12 -17.16 8.77 19.22
C GLU A 12 -17.35 7.55 20.12
N GLY A 13 -16.57 6.48 19.95
CA GLY A 13 -16.80 5.19 20.58
C GLY A 13 -15.67 4.71 21.48
N ASP A 14 -15.75 5.02 22.77
CA ASP A 14 -15.14 4.25 23.88
C ASP A 14 -15.89 2.90 24.08
N ALA A 15 -16.32 2.29 22.98
CA ALA A 15 -16.99 0.99 22.90
C ALA A 15 -16.11 0.10 22.02
N ASP A 16 -15.40 -0.81 22.69
CA ASP A 16 -14.44 -1.79 22.16
C ASP A 16 -14.65 -2.04 20.65
N SER A 17 -13.80 -1.44 19.81
CA SER A 17 -13.88 -1.59 18.36
C SER A 17 -14.04 -3.07 18.03
N ALA A 18 -15.07 -3.46 17.28
CA ALA A 18 -15.38 -4.86 17.02
C ALA A 18 -14.10 -5.61 16.58
N LYS A 19 -13.55 -6.43 17.48
CA LYS A 19 -12.26 -7.10 17.25
C LYS A 19 -12.51 -8.23 16.25
N ALA A 20 -11.91 -8.07 15.07
CA ALA A 20 -11.95 -9.12 14.07
C ALA A 20 -11.17 -10.35 14.58
N GLY A 21 -11.57 -11.54 14.13
CA GLY A 21 -10.93 -12.80 14.53
C GLY A 21 -9.48 -12.92 14.07
N ILE A 22 -8.82 -14.02 14.44
CA ILE A 22 -7.43 -14.30 14.08
C ILE A 22 -7.25 -14.27 12.54
N GLY A 23 -6.19 -13.60 12.08
CA GLY A 23 -5.85 -13.51 10.65
C GLY A 23 -6.71 -12.52 9.86
N LYS A 24 -7.60 -11.77 10.52
CA LYS A 24 -8.39 -10.71 9.90
C LYS A 24 -7.64 -9.39 9.89
N TRP A 25 -7.69 -8.70 8.75
CA TRP A 25 -7.10 -7.39 8.55
C TRP A 25 -8.08 -6.46 7.86
N ALA A 26 -7.98 -5.19 8.22
CA ALA A 26 -8.58 -4.07 7.51
C ALA A 26 -7.50 -3.00 7.36
N SER A 27 -7.36 -2.45 6.15
CA SER A 27 -6.36 -1.43 5.85
C SER A 27 -6.94 -0.44 4.86
N LEU A 28 -6.47 0.80 4.93
CA LEU A 28 -6.83 1.86 4.00
C LEU A 28 -5.64 2.81 3.81
N ILE A 29 -5.64 3.53 2.70
CA ILE A 29 -4.81 4.71 2.50
C ILE A 29 -5.72 5.93 2.47
N ARG A 30 -5.28 6.98 3.15
CA ARG A 30 -5.97 8.27 3.20
C ARG A 30 -5.07 9.35 2.65
N VAL A 31 -5.57 10.12 1.70
CA VAL A 31 -5.00 11.41 1.31
C VAL A 31 -5.67 12.48 2.16
N PHE A 32 -4.89 13.21 2.94
CA PHE A 32 -5.37 14.16 3.92
C PHE A 32 -4.79 15.54 3.64
N ASP A 33 -5.65 16.56 3.61
CA ASP A 33 -5.23 17.95 3.55
C ASP A 33 -4.96 18.46 4.99
N PRO A 34 -3.68 18.68 5.39
CA PRO A 34 -3.36 19.20 6.73
C PRO A 34 -3.80 20.66 6.93
N ILE A 35 -3.93 21.38 5.81
CA ILE A 35 -4.66 22.62 5.53
C ILE A 35 -6.01 22.76 6.22
N LYS A 36 -6.99 22.27 5.46
CA LYS A 36 -8.41 22.27 5.72
C LYS A 36 -8.84 21.18 6.70
N ARG A 37 -7.93 20.26 7.04
CA ARG A 37 -8.15 19.10 7.91
C ARG A 37 -9.22 18.15 7.38
N GLU A 38 -9.26 18.00 6.06
CA GLU A 38 -10.23 17.16 5.37
C GLU A 38 -9.56 15.97 4.67
N THR A 39 -10.31 14.89 4.53
CA THR A 39 -9.89 13.75 3.71
C THR A 39 -10.22 14.06 2.25
N LEU A 40 -9.20 14.16 1.41
CA LEU A 40 -9.36 14.42 -0.03
C LEU A 40 -9.75 13.14 -0.79
N ASP A 41 -9.11 12.03 -0.43
CA ASP A 41 -9.37 10.74 -1.04
C ASP A 41 -9.07 9.59 -0.09
N LEU A 42 -9.73 8.47 -0.33
CA LEU A 42 -9.56 7.28 0.50
C LEU A 42 -9.66 6.03 -0.35
N HIS A 43 -8.69 5.14 -0.17
CA HIS A 43 -8.67 3.84 -0.81
C HIS A 43 -8.75 2.74 0.27
N GLU A 44 -9.85 1.99 0.28
CA GLU A 44 -10.04 0.82 1.14
C GLU A 44 -9.49 -0.42 0.44
N PHE A 45 -8.71 -1.23 1.17
CA PHE A 45 -8.25 -2.52 0.68
C PHE A 45 -9.29 -3.62 0.94
N ALA A 46 -9.12 -4.75 0.27
CA ALA A 46 -9.98 -5.91 0.49
C ALA A 46 -9.83 -6.45 1.93
N GLN A 47 -10.87 -7.15 2.41
CA GLN A 47 -10.83 -7.86 3.67
C GLN A 47 -9.63 -8.81 3.74
N ASP A 48 -8.97 -8.86 4.90
CA ASP A 48 -7.79 -9.69 5.16
C ASP A 48 -6.53 -9.24 4.39
N GLU A 49 -6.55 -8.07 3.76
CA GLU A 49 -5.33 -7.40 3.30
C GLU A 49 -4.79 -6.44 4.37
N GLY A 50 -3.56 -6.68 4.80
CA GLY A 50 -2.82 -5.82 5.74
C GLY A 50 -1.75 -5.02 5.01
N LEU A 51 -1.68 -3.71 5.26
CA LEU A 51 -0.65 -2.82 4.70
C LEU A 51 0.57 -2.76 5.62
N HIS A 52 1.77 -2.95 5.05
CA HIS A 52 3.02 -3.04 5.84
C HIS A 52 4.06 -1.98 5.49
N CYS A 53 4.14 -1.58 4.22
CA CYS A 53 5.13 -0.60 3.77
C CYS A 53 4.60 0.22 2.60
N MET A 54 5.12 1.43 2.42
CA MET A 54 4.78 2.28 1.28
C MET A 54 5.92 3.23 0.93
N THR A 55 6.03 3.64 -0.34
CA THR A 55 7.01 4.63 -0.78
C THR A 55 6.56 5.36 -2.05
N LEU A 56 7.05 6.57 -2.25
CA LEU A 56 6.87 7.30 -3.50
C LEU A 56 7.96 6.86 -4.50
N GLY A 57 7.59 6.01 -5.45
CA GLY A 57 8.45 5.56 -6.53
C GLY A 57 8.67 6.65 -7.58
N ARG A 58 9.94 6.95 -7.87
CA ARG A 58 10.34 7.76 -9.03
C ARG A 58 10.99 6.81 -10.04
N PHE A 59 10.30 6.53 -11.13
CA PHE A 59 10.78 5.60 -12.14
C PHE A 59 11.39 6.34 -13.33
N THR A 60 12.59 5.92 -13.77
CA THR A 60 13.26 6.59 -14.92
C THR A 60 12.43 6.48 -16.20
N ASN A 61 11.65 5.42 -16.35
CA ASN A 61 10.77 5.20 -17.51
C ASN A 61 9.45 6.00 -17.46
N ARG A 62 9.18 6.75 -16.38
CA ARG A 62 7.99 7.59 -16.22
C ARG A 62 8.31 8.83 -15.38
N LEU A 63 8.72 9.90 -16.07
CA LEU A 63 9.29 11.10 -15.44
C LEU A 63 8.27 12.04 -14.79
N VAL A 64 7.01 12.00 -15.23
CA VAL A 64 6.02 13.06 -14.88
C VAL A 64 5.14 12.68 -13.69
N ASP A 65 4.89 11.37 -13.49
CA ASP A 65 3.93 10.94 -12.48
C ASP A 65 4.61 10.38 -11.23
N HIS A 66 4.12 10.83 -10.07
CA HIS A 66 4.46 10.23 -8.80
C HIS A 66 3.67 8.93 -8.62
N CYS A 67 4.38 7.81 -8.61
CA CYS A 67 3.78 6.51 -8.35
C CYS A 67 3.91 6.16 -6.87
N LEU A 68 2.79 5.96 -6.17
CA LEU A 68 2.81 5.44 -4.81
C LEU A 68 2.83 3.91 -4.86
N ILE A 69 3.87 3.29 -4.31
CA ILE A 69 3.99 1.84 -4.17
C ILE A 69 3.60 1.47 -2.75
N VAL A 70 2.73 0.48 -2.61
CA VAL A 70 2.17 0.04 -1.33
C VAL A 70 2.31 -1.47 -1.24
N GLY A 71 3.03 -1.95 -0.23
CA GLY A 71 3.18 -3.36 0.08
C GLY A 71 2.09 -3.84 1.02
N THR A 72 1.38 -4.89 0.61
CA THR A 72 0.33 -5.54 1.39
C THR A 72 0.61 -7.03 1.57
N SER A 73 0.04 -7.62 2.61
CA SER A 73 -0.07 -9.07 2.83
C SER A 73 -1.51 -9.52 2.70
N SER A 74 -1.75 -10.79 2.39
CA SER A 74 -3.08 -11.41 2.49
C SER A 74 -3.11 -12.49 3.58
N GLY A 75 -4.13 -12.42 4.46
CA GLY A 75 -4.39 -13.43 5.49
C GLY A 75 -3.23 -13.68 6.44
N LEU A 76 -2.47 -12.63 6.80
CA LEU A 76 -1.32 -12.73 7.69
C LEU A 76 -1.78 -13.04 9.13
N ILE A 77 -1.33 -14.15 9.68
CA ILE A 77 -1.39 -14.47 11.10
C ILE A 77 -0.02 -14.15 11.68
N LEU A 78 0.03 -13.41 12.79
CA LEU A 78 1.29 -13.00 13.41
C LEU A 78 1.95 -14.13 14.22
N ASN A 79 1.15 -14.92 14.94
CA ASN A 79 1.64 -16.00 15.78
C ASN A 79 0.68 -17.21 15.78
N PRO A 80 1.11 -18.40 15.33
CA PRO A 80 2.34 -18.64 14.56
C PRO A 80 2.30 -17.88 13.22
N ARG A 81 3.47 -17.46 12.70
CA ARG A 81 3.53 -16.65 11.47
C ARG A 81 3.08 -17.47 10.26
N VAL A 82 1.93 -17.13 9.69
CA VAL A 82 1.37 -17.76 8.48
C VAL A 82 0.83 -16.68 7.55
N SER A 83 1.06 -16.78 6.24
CA SER A 83 0.55 -15.81 5.26
C SER A 83 0.19 -16.51 3.95
N LYS A 84 -0.76 -15.93 3.21
CA LYS A 84 -1.09 -16.32 1.82
C LYS A 84 -0.23 -15.59 0.78
N GLY A 85 0.82 -14.90 1.22
CA GLY A 85 1.69 -14.07 0.39
C GLY A 85 1.34 -12.59 0.47
N GLY A 86 1.85 -11.82 -0.49
CA GLY A 86 1.69 -10.36 -0.52
C GLY A 86 1.42 -9.80 -1.91
N ALA A 87 1.30 -8.49 -1.99
CA ALA A 87 1.22 -7.78 -3.24
C ALA A 87 1.82 -6.38 -3.13
N PHE A 88 2.27 -5.85 -4.26
CA PHE A 88 2.45 -4.41 -4.43
C PHE A 88 1.27 -3.84 -5.18
N TYR A 89 0.58 -2.88 -4.56
CA TYR A 89 -0.29 -1.96 -5.28
C TYR A 89 0.52 -0.78 -5.77
N THR A 90 0.29 -0.39 -7.03
CA THR A 90 0.89 0.79 -7.64
C THR A 90 -0.23 1.77 -7.94
N PHE A 91 -0.18 2.94 -7.30
CA PHE A 91 -1.11 4.03 -7.53
C PHE A 91 -0.42 5.15 -8.30
N VAL A 92 -1.15 5.83 -9.17
CA VAL A 92 -0.81 7.16 -9.67
C VAL A 92 -1.50 8.18 -8.80
N ILE A 93 -0.76 9.19 -8.35
CA ILE A 93 -1.33 10.33 -7.65
C ILE A 93 -1.70 11.38 -8.69
N GLN A 94 -3.00 11.65 -8.84
CA GLN A 94 -3.52 12.67 -9.74
C GLN A 94 -3.84 13.94 -8.96
N PHE A 95 -3.26 15.06 -9.41
CA PHE A 95 -3.53 16.39 -8.88
C PHE A 95 -4.47 17.12 -9.84
N PHE A 96 -5.56 17.66 -9.31
CA PHE A 96 -6.55 18.42 -10.08
C PHE A 96 -6.39 19.92 -9.84
N GLN A 97 -6.87 20.74 -10.78
CA GLN A 97 -6.72 22.21 -10.73
C GLN A 97 -7.49 22.86 -9.57
N ASP A 98 -8.53 22.20 -9.07
CA ASP A 98 -9.34 22.61 -7.92
C ASP A 98 -8.64 22.31 -6.57
N GLY A 99 -7.42 21.77 -6.60
CA GLY A 99 -6.66 21.37 -5.41
C GLY A 99 -7.05 19.99 -4.89
N ASN A 100 -7.95 19.26 -5.57
CA ASN A 100 -8.28 17.89 -5.22
C ASN A 100 -7.15 16.92 -5.63
N VAL A 101 -7.04 15.81 -4.93
CA VAL A 101 -6.04 14.77 -5.17
C VAL A 101 -6.74 13.42 -5.19
N ARG A 102 -6.47 12.58 -6.19
CA ARG A 102 -7.01 11.21 -6.26
C ARG A 102 -5.91 10.16 -6.42
N LEU A 103 -6.12 9.01 -5.78
CA LEU A 103 -5.31 7.82 -5.94
C LEU A 103 -5.96 6.91 -6.98
N GLN A 104 -5.34 6.80 -8.16
CA GLN A 104 -5.79 5.86 -9.18
C GLN A 104 -4.92 4.60 -9.15
N ILE A 105 -5.54 3.43 -8.96
CA ILE A 105 -4.81 2.16 -9.08
C ILE A 105 -4.36 1.98 -10.52
N MET A 106 -3.05 1.77 -10.72
CA MET A 106 -2.48 1.37 -12.00
C MET A 106 -2.51 -0.15 -12.15
N HIS A 107 -1.95 -0.87 -11.18
CA HIS A 107 -1.94 -2.33 -11.19
C HIS A 107 -1.60 -2.93 -9.81
N ARG A 108 -1.96 -4.20 -9.62
CA ARG A 108 -1.60 -5.03 -8.47
C ARG A 108 -0.60 -6.11 -8.90
N THR A 109 0.58 -6.12 -8.30
CA THR A 109 1.64 -7.09 -8.58
C THR A 109 1.70 -8.13 -7.46
N PRO A 110 1.35 -9.40 -7.70
CA PRO A 110 1.43 -10.44 -6.68
C PRO A 110 2.88 -10.73 -6.29
N LEU A 111 3.08 -11.06 -5.01
CA LEU A 111 4.33 -11.47 -4.40
C LEU A 111 4.15 -12.84 -3.74
N ASP A 112 5.23 -13.59 -3.69
CA ASP A 112 5.36 -14.89 -3.02
C ASP A 112 5.35 -14.79 -1.49
N GLU A 113 5.85 -13.68 -0.93
CA GLU A 113 5.89 -13.43 0.51
C GLU A 113 5.46 -12.00 0.87
N VAL A 114 5.34 -11.73 2.16
CA VAL A 114 4.93 -10.41 2.67
C VAL A 114 6.05 -9.39 2.45
N PRO A 115 5.77 -8.24 1.79
CA PRO A 115 6.72 -7.15 1.68
C PRO A 115 6.82 -6.40 3.01
N GLY A 116 7.98 -6.46 3.65
CA GLY A 116 8.25 -5.76 4.92
C GLY A 116 8.80 -4.34 4.74
N ALA A 117 9.42 -4.05 3.61
CA ALA A 117 9.99 -2.74 3.32
C ALA A 117 9.98 -2.45 1.82
N VAL A 118 9.82 -1.18 1.44
CA VAL A 118 9.94 -0.70 0.07
C VAL A 118 10.50 0.73 0.07
N LEU A 119 11.42 1.03 -0.85
CA LEU A 119 12.05 2.34 -0.97
C LEU A 119 12.36 2.67 -2.44
N ALA A 120 12.29 3.94 -2.82
CA ALA A 120 12.82 4.41 -4.09
C ALA A 120 14.35 4.28 -4.14
N PHE A 121 14.88 3.72 -5.23
CA PHE A 121 16.30 3.45 -5.40
C PHE A 121 16.71 3.59 -6.87
N HIS A 122 17.48 4.63 -7.20
CA HIS A 122 18.03 4.90 -8.54
C HIS A 122 17.05 4.68 -9.69
N GLY A 123 15.93 5.41 -9.70
CA GLY A 123 14.95 5.33 -10.79
C GLY A 123 14.11 4.05 -10.82
N ARG A 124 14.16 3.28 -9.73
CA ARG A 124 13.49 1.99 -9.50
C ARG A 124 13.00 1.94 -8.05
N VAL A 125 12.43 0.83 -7.63
CA VAL A 125 12.14 0.57 -6.22
C VAL A 125 12.87 -0.68 -5.74
N VAL A 126 13.44 -0.60 -4.55
CA VAL A 126 14.01 -1.75 -3.84
C VAL A 126 13.03 -2.16 -2.75
N ALA A 127 12.87 -3.47 -2.54
CA ALA A 127 11.98 -3.99 -1.53
C ALA A 127 12.53 -5.24 -0.85
N GLY A 128 12.23 -5.36 0.44
CA GLY A 128 12.39 -6.59 1.21
C GLY A 128 11.09 -7.39 1.17
N VAL A 129 11.13 -8.59 0.59
CA VAL A 129 9.99 -9.51 0.48
C VAL A 129 10.38 -10.83 1.15
N GLY A 130 9.83 -11.10 2.33
CA GLY A 130 10.32 -12.19 3.17
C GLY A 130 11.82 -12.03 3.49
N ASN A 131 12.61 -13.04 3.17
CA ASN A 131 14.08 -13.05 3.31
C ASN A 131 14.83 -12.62 2.03
N LEU A 132 14.14 -11.96 1.08
CA LEU A 132 14.69 -11.60 -0.23
C LEU A 132 14.75 -10.08 -0.39
N LEU A 133 15.85 -9.57 -0.93
CA LEU A 133 15.96 -8.17 -1.38
C LEU A 133 15.81 -8.14 -2.88
N ARG A 134 14.86 -7.36 -3.39
CA ARG A 134 14.53 -7.30 -4.80
C ARG A 134 14.51 -5.87 -5.31
N ILE A 135 14.96 -5.69 -6.53
CA ILE A 135 14.81 -4.43 -7.27
C ILE A 135 13.73 -4.63 -8.33
N TYR A 136 12.77 -3.71 -8.34
CA TYR A 136 11.68 -3.68 -9.28
C TYR A 136 11.72 -2.41 -10.11
N ASP A 137 11.28 -2.55 -11.36
CA ASP A 137 11.05 -1.44 -12.28
C ASP A 137 9.57 -1.40 -12.66
N LEU A 138 9.09 -0.23 -13.09
CA LEU A 138 7.69 -0.07 -13.45
C LEU A 138 7.40 -0.76 -14.80
N GLY A 139 6.39 -1.62 -14.83
CA GLY A 139 5.86 -2.19 -16.06
C GLY A 139 4.43 -1.71 -16.33
N LYS A 140 3.89 -2.00 -17.51
CA LYS A 140 2.53 -1.56 -17.88
C LYS A 140 1.43 -2.27 -17.07
N GLN A 141 1.63 -3.53 -16.69
CA GLN A 141 0.63 -4.36 -16.00
C GLN A 141 1.07 -4.81 -14.61
N LYS A 142 2.36 -4.72 -14.30
CA LYS A 142 2.95 -5.12 -13.02
C LYS A 142 4.35 -4.55 -12.88
N LEU A 143 4.85 -4.52 -11.64
CA LEU A 143 6.26 -4.29 -11.36
C LEU A 143 7.11 -5.45 -11.90
N LEU A 144 8.16 -5.12 -12.63
CA LEU A 144 9.07 -6.08 -13.24
C LEU A 144 10.23 -6.32 -12.28
N LYS A 145 10.36 -7.55 -11.76
CA LYS A 145 11.51 -7.96 -10.95
C LYS A 145 12.77 -7.95 -11.82
N LYS A 146 13.71 -7.05 -11.52
CA LYS A 146 14.99 -6.88 -12.26
C LYS A 146 16.15 -7.61 -11.60
N CYS A 147 16.17 -7.63 -10.27
CA CYS A 147 17.21 -8.27 -9.49
C CYS A 147 16.61 -8.88 -8.22
N GLU A 148 17.24 -9.94 -7.71
CA GLU A 148 16.90 -10.60 -6.46
C GLU A 148 18.18 -11.09 -5.79
N ASN A 149 18.39 -10.69 -4.53
CA ASN A 149 19.40 -11.25 -3.66
C ASN A 149 18.72 -12.21 -2.66
N LYS A 150 19.19 -13.46 -2.64
CA LYS A 150 18.73 -14.53 -1.76
C LYS A 150 19.63 -14.75 -0.54
N ARG A 151 20.77 -14.05 -0.46
CA ARG A 151 21.76 -14.15 0.61
C ARG A 151 21.72 -12.86 1.43
N ILE A 152 20.85 -12.82 2.42
CA ILE A 152 20.71 -11.73 3.40
C ILE A 152 20.72 -12.37 4.78
#